data_AF-A0A142JL59-F1
#
_entry.id   AF-A0A142JL59-F1
#
_cell.length_a   1.000
_cell.length_b   1.000
_cell.length_c   1.000
_cell.angle_alpha   90.00
_cell.angle_beta   90.00
_cell.angle_gamma   90.00
#
_symmetry.space_group_name_H-M   'P 1'
#
loop_
_entity.id
_entity.type
_entity.pdbx_description
1 polymer ?
#
loop_
_entity_poly.entity_id
_entity_poly.type
_entity_poly.pdbx_seq_one_letter_code
_entity_poly.pdbx_strand_id
1 'polypeptide(L)'
;MSPFTPEQFAAAQKSNVSHLFALTNTAFEGFQKLTELNLQTIRTTLAEGQVNVEAVLAGKDVREVFAAQGSQAQPAAEKAVAYARHVYEIAADTQAQLSKAVEAQYEQHNRNVQAFVDTFVKNAPAGSEALTALLQSGVAAANNTYQSFQDAAKQTAEVAKANFAKTAAAASATAANATPRAAKA
;
A
#
# COMPACT_ATOMS: atom_id res chain seq x y z
N MET A 1 -16.94 -34.49 24.69
CA MET A 1 -16.34 -34.57 23.34
C MET A 1 -15.59 -33.27 23.11
N SER A 2 -14.32 -33.33 22.71
CA SER A 2 -13.52 -32.11 22.50
C SER A 2 -14.19 -31.22 21.45
N PRO A 3 -14.28 -29.90 21.68
CA PRO A 3 -14.98 -28.98 20.78
C PRO A 3 -14.30 -28.79 19.40
N PHE A 4 -13.17 -29.46 19.15
CA PHE A 4 -12.44 -29.43 17.89
C PHE A 4 -12.03 -30.85 17.47
N THR A 5 -12.32 -31.22 16.22
CA THR A 5 -11.82 -32.47 15.64
C THR A 5 -10.35 -32.30 15.19
N PRO A 6 -9.56 -33.38 15.14
CA PRO A 6 -8.20 -33.33 14.60
C PRO A 6 -8.13 -32.74 13.17
N GLU A 7 -9.14 -33.01 12.33
CA GLU A 7 -9.24 -32.44 10.98
C GLU A 7 -9.42 -30.92 11.00
N GLN A 8 -10.23 -30.38 11.91
CA GLN A 8 -10.42 -28.94 12.07
C GLN A 8 -9.14 -28.25 12.54
N PHE A 9 -8.38 -28.90 13.43
CA PHE A 9 -7.08 -28.39 13.88
C PHE A 9 -6.06 -28.37 12.72
N ALA A 10 -5.96 -29.46 11.95
CA ALA A 10 -5.07 -29.54 10.80
C ALA A 10 -5.43 -28.51 9.71
N ALA A 11 -6.73 -28.30 9.46
CA ALA A 11 -7.22 -27.29 8.52
C ALA A 11 -6.87 -25.87 8.98
N ALA A 12 -7.01 -25.56 10.27
CA ALA A 12 -6.63 -24.27 10.84
C ALA A 12 -5.12 -24.01 10.70
N GLN A 13 -4.27 -25.00 11.00
CA GLN A 13 -2.82 -24.88 10.82
C GLN A 13 -2.45 -24.63 9.36
N LYS A 14 -3.05 -25.38 8.43
CA LYS A 14 -2.82 -25.20 6.99
C LYS A 14 -3.25 -23.81 6.48
N SER A 15 -4.38 -23.31 6.97
CA SER A 15 -4.88 -21.97 6.64
C SER A 15 -3.89 -20.92 7.13
N ASN A 16 -3.45 -21.00 8.40
CA ASN A 16 -2.51 -20.06 8.99
C ASN A 16 -1.18 -20.00 8.23
N VAL A 17 -0.63 -21.16 7.85
CA VAL A 17 0.59 -21.22 7.04
C VAL A 17 0.39 -20.61 5.65
N SER A 18 -0.74 -20.90 4.99
CA SER A 18 -1.07 -20.29 3.69
C SER A 18 -1.19 -18.76 3.78
N HIS A 19 -1.77 -18.23 4.87
CA HIS A 19 -1.87 -16.80 5.10
C HIS A 19 -0.50 -16.17 5.31
N LEU A 20 0.38 -16.80 6.09
CA LEU A 20 1.76 -16.33 6.28
C LEU A 20 2.48 -16.24 4.94
N PHE A 21 2.38 -17.27 4.09
CA PHE A 21 2.98 -17.24 2.75
C PHE A 21 2.40 -16.14 1.87
N ALA A 22 1.08 -15.92 1.91
CA ALA A 22 0.46 -14.83 1.14
C ALA A 22 0.98 -13.46 1.58
N LEU A 23 1.03 -13.21 2.90
CA LEU A 23 1.56 -11.95 3.45
C LEU A 23 3.04 -11.75 3.11
N THR A 24 3.85 -12.79 3.23
CA THR A 24 5.28 -12.75 2.86
C THR A 24 5.47 -12.48 1.38
N ASN A 25 4.68 -13.10 0.50
CA ASN A 25 4.74 -12.86 -0.94
C ASN A 25 4.38 -11.41 -1.29
N THR A 26 3.31 -10.86 -0.72
CA THR A 26 2.94 -9.46 -0.91
C THR A 26 4.03 -8.50 -0.45
N ALA A 27 4.65 -8.75 0.72
CA ALA A 27 5.75 -7.94 1.20
C ALA A 27 6.98 -8.03 0.27
N PHE A 28 7.28 -9.22 -0.24
CA PHE A 28 8.38 -9.43 -1.18
C PHE A 28 8.12 -8.76 -2.54
N GLU A 29 6.89 -8.80 -3.05
CA GLU A 29 6.49 -8.08 -4.26
C GLU A 29 6.69 -6.56 -4.11
N GLY A 30 6.31 -5.99 -2.96
CA GLY A 30 6.58 -4.58 -2.66
C GLY A 30 8.09 -4.26 -2.67
N PHE A 31 8.90 -5.13 -2.07
CA PHE A 31 10.37 -4.99 -2.09
C PHE A 31 10.95 -5.10 -3.51
N GLN A 32 10.43 -6.01 -4.34
CA GLN A 32 10.83 -6.15 -5.74
C GLN A 32 10.52 -4.87 -6.52
N LYS A 33 9.30 -4.34 -6.39
CA LYS A 33 8.90 -3.07 -7.03
C LYS A 33 9.80 -1.90 -6.61
N LEU A 34 10.15 -1.80 -5.33
CA LEU A 34 11.11 -0.78 -4.85
C LEU A 34 12.50 -0.95 -5.45
N THR A 35 12.99 -2.18 -5.52
CA THR A 35 14.31 -2.48 -6.11
C THR A 35 14.32 -2.15 -7.59
N GLU A 36 13.26 -2.50 -8.30
CA GLU A 36 13.09 -2.16 -9.72
C GLU A 36 13.05 -0.65 -9.95
N LEU A 37 12.31 0.10 -9.12
CA LEU A 37 12.31 1.56 -9.17
C LEU A 37 13.71 2.17 -8.99
N ASN A 38 14.49 1.65 -8.04
CA ASN A 38 15.87 2.10 -7.82
C ASN A 38 16.77 1.81 -9.03
N LEU A 39 16.68 0.60 -9.58
CA LEU A 39 17.43 0.21 -10.78
C LEU A 39 17.07 1.07 -11.99
N GLN A 40 15.78 1.34 -12.21
CA GLN A 40 15.32 2.22 -13.28
C GLN A 40 15.86 3.65 -13.09
N THR A 41 15.81 4.17 -11.86
CA THR A 41 16.33 5.51 -11.54
C THR A 41 17.83 5.62 -11.83
N ILE A 42 18.61 4.62 -11.42
CA ILE A 42 20.06 4.55 -11.69
C ILE A 42 20.33 4.49 -13.19
N ARG A 43 19.62 3.63 -13.94
CA ARG A 43 19.78 3.51 -15.39
C ARG A 43 19.46 4.81 -16.12
N THR A 44 18.38 5.47 -15.75
CA THR A 44 18.00 6.77 -16.31
C THR A 44 19.08 7.83 -16.02
N THR A 45 19.58 7.89 -14.79
CA THR A 45 20.64 8.84 -14.40
C THR A 45 21.94 8.57 -15.16
N LEU A 46 22.30 7.30 -15.37
CA LEU A 46 23.48 6.92 -16.13
C LEU A 46 23.36 7.27 -17.61
N ALA A 47 22.20 7.01 -18.22
CA ALA A 47 21.92 7.37 -19.61
C ALA A 47 22.00 8.90 -19.82
N GLU A 48 21.47 9.68 -18.89
CA GLU A 48 21.62 11.15 -18.90
C GLU A 48 23.08 11.57 -18.77
N GLY A 49 23.85 10.93 -17.89
CA GLY A 49 25.28 11.17 -17.75
C GLY A 49 26.08 10.87 -19.03
N GLN A 50 25.71 9.82 -19.77
CA GLN A 50 26.35 9.48 -21.04
C GLN A 50 26.12 10.58 -22.08
N VAL A 51 24.89 11.09 -22.22
CA VAL A 51 24.58 12.22 -23.12
C VAL A 51 25.42 13.44 -22.78
N ASN A 52 25.68 13.68 -21.48
CA ASN A 52 26.51 14.79 -21.03
C ASN A 52 27.97 14.62 -21.44
N VAL A 53 28.51 13.41 -21.28
CA VAL A 53 29.88 13.07 -21.68
C VAL A 53 30.04 13.19 -23.20
N GLU A 54 29.09 12.66 -23.98
CA GLU A 54 29.09 12.78 -25.44
C GLU A 54 29.06 14.24 -25.91
N ALA A 55 28.26 15.09 -25.27
CA ALA A 55 28.21 16.52 -25.57
C ALA A 55 29.56 17.23 -25.33
N VAL A 56 30.25 16.89 -24.25
CA VAL A 56 31.59 17.44 -23.94
C VAL A 56 32.64 16.91 -24.93
N LEU A 57 32.63 15.60 -25.25
CA LEU A 57 33.56 15.01 -26.22
C LEU A 57 33.35 15.53 -27.64
N ALA A 58 32.14 15.98 -27.98
CA ALA A 58 31.84 16.65 -29.25
C ALA A 58 32.39 18.10 -29.32
N GLY A 59 33.16 18.54 -28.32
CA GLY A 59 33.81 19.85 -28.31
C GLY A 59 32.93 21.00 -27.82
N LYS A 60 31.75 20.73 -27.24
CA LYS A 60 30.93 21.77 -26.63
C LYS A 60 31.56 22.25 -25.32
N ASP A 61 31.47 23.56 -25.07
CA ASP A 61 31.96 24.13 -23.82
C ASP A 61 31.18 23.53 -22.64
N VAL A 62 31.88 23.14 -21.58
CA VAL A 62 31.27 22.53 -20.39
C VAL A 62 30.23 23.47 -19.77
N ARG A 63 30.43 24.79 -19.79
CA ARG A 63 29.44 25.77 -19.36
C ARG A 63 28.25 25.84 -20.31
N GLU A 64 28.41 25.64 -21.61
CA GLU A 64 27.27 25.53 -22.54
C GLU A 64 26.48 24.24 -22.33
N VAL A 65 27.14 23.11 -22.06
CA VAL A 65 26.47 21.84 -21.71
C VAL A 65 25.73 21.98 -20.39
N PHE A 66 26.36 22.55 -19.37
CA PHE A 66 25.75 22.83 -18.07
C PHE A 66 24.74 23.98 -18.10
N ALA A 67 24.75 24.89 -19.08
CA ALA A 67 23.74 25.95 -19.22
C ALA A 67 22.55 25.48 -20.07
N ALA A 68 22.79 24.67 -21.11
CA ALA A 68 21.75 23.95 -21.85
C ALA A 68 21.04 22.94 -20.95
N GLN A 69 21.76 22.41 -19.95
CA GLN A 69 21.18 21.66 -18.85
C GLN A 69 20.71 22.55 -17.70
N GLY A 70 21.31 23.72 -17.46
CA GLY A 70 21.28 24.57 -16.25
C GLY A 70 19.93 25.12 -15.81
N SER A 71 18.85 24.74 -16.48
CA SER A 71 17.52 24.66 -15.86
C SER A 71 17.40 23.50 -14.84
N GLN A 72 18.43 22.66 -14.64
CA GLN A 72 18.40 21.37 -13.92
C GLN A 72 17.91 21.34 -12.48
N ALA A 73 17.90 22.45 -11.74
CA ALA A 73 17.32 22.44 -10.38
C ALA A 73 15.85 22.00 -10.42
N GLN A 74 15.13 22.44 -11.47
CA GLN A 74 13.72 22.10 -11.67
C GLN A 74 13.54 20.63 -12.10
N PRO A 75 14.18 20.10 -13.17
CA PRO A 75 14.17 18.68 -13.51
C PRO A 75 14.64 17.74 -12.39
N ALA A 76 15.65 18.12 -11.60
CA ALA A 76 16.13 17.30 -10.49
C ALA A 76 15.09 17.24 -9.35
N ALA A 77 14.46 18.36 -9.03
CA ALA A 77 13.38 18.40 -8.04
C ALA A 77 12.12 17.67 -8.53
N GLU A 78 11.75 17.81 -9.80
CA GLU A 78 10.65 17.05 -10.43
C GLU A 78 10.92 15.54 -10.40
N LYS A 79 12.15 15.10 -10.72
CA LYS A 79 12.58 13.69 -10.60
C LYS A 79 12.52 13.19 -9.16
N ALA A 80 12.95 14.00 -8.19
CA ALA A 80 12.90 13.64 -6.78
C ALA A 80 11.44 13.51 -6.28
N VAL A 81 10.55 14.43 -6.70
CA VAL A 81 9.11 14.34 -6.39
C VAL A 81 8.49 13.11 -7.06
N ALA A 82 8.83 12.82 -8.32
CA ALA A 82 8.35 11.64 -9.02
C ALA A 82 8.82 10.35 -8.33
N TYR A 83 10.09 10.27 -7.94
CA TYR A 83 10.63 9.14 -7.18
C TYR A 83 9.88 8.96 -5.84
N ALA A 84 9.72 10.04 -5.06
CA ALA A 84 8.99 10.01 -3.80
C ALA A 84 7.53 9.56 -3.98
N ARG A 85 6.89 9.99 -5.09
CA ARG A 85 5.55 9.56 -5.45
C ARG A 85 5.49 8.08 -5.78
N HIS A 86 6.42 7.55 -6.57
CA HIS A 86 6.47 6.12 -6.88
C HIS A 86 6.74 5.27 -5.64
N VAL A 87 7.62 5.71 -4.74
CA VAL A 87 7.83 5.05 -3.44
C VAL A 87 6.53 5.00 -2.64
N TYR A 88 5.80 6.12 -2.57
CA TYR A 88 4.50 6.18 -1.90
C TYR A 88 3.47 5.25 -2.54
N GLU A 89 3.37 5.24 -3.87
CA GLU A 89 2.44 4.37 -4.61
C GLU A 89 2.73 2.89 -4.34
N ILE A 90 4.00 2.47 -4.32
CA ILE A 90 4.39 1.09 -4.01
C ILE A 90 4.03 0.73 -2.56
N ALA A 91 4.31 1.63 -1.61
CA ALA A 91 3.99 1.41 -0.20
C ALA A 91 2.46 1.31 0.02
N ALA A 92 1.69 2.20 -0.61
CA ALA A 92 0.24 2.23 -0.52
C ALA A 92 -0.40 0.98 -1.16
N ASP A 93 0.09 0.54 -2.32
CA ASP A 93 -0.37 -0.70 -2.97
C ASP A 93 -0.06 -1.93 -2.10
N THR A 94 1.16 -2.02 -1.57
CA THR A 94 1.56 -3.11 -0.66
C THR A 94 0.68 -3.14 0.59
N GLN A 95 0.44 -1.99 1.22
CA GLN A 95 -0.48 -1.87 2.35
C GLN A 95 -1.89 -2.35 1.98
N ALA A 96 -2.42 -1.90 0.83
CA ALA A 96 -3.76 -2.26 0.39
C ALA A 96 -3.89 -3.78 0.14
N GLN A 97 -2.88 -4.42 -0.44
CA GLN A 97 -2.86 -5.87 -0.64
C GLN A 97 -2.81 -6.63 0.70
N LEU A 98 -1.99 -6.18 1.66
CA LEU A 98 -1.95 -6.75 3.00
C LEU A 98 -3.29 -6.60 3.73
N SER A 99 -3.92 -5.41 3.65
CA SER A 99 -5.25 -5.18 4.23
C SER A 99 -6.31 -6.09 3.63
N LYS A 100 -6.29 -6.30 2.31
CA LYS A 100 -7.21 -7.25 1.64
C LYS A 100 -7.00 -8.69 2.13
N ALA A 101 -5.76 -9.11 2.35
CA ALA A 101 -5.49 -10.45 2.87
C ALA A 101 -6.08 -10.66 4.28
N VAL A 102 -6.01 -9.63 5.13
CA VAL A 102 -6.63 -9.65 6.47
C VAL A 102 -8.15 -9.61 6.39
N GLU A 103 -8.71 -8.78 5.51
CA GLU A 103 -10.16 -8.70 5.28
C GLU A 103 -10.73 -10.04 4.81
N ALA A 104 -10.08 -10.71 3.86
CA ALA A 104 -10.49 -12.03 3.40
C ALA A 104 -10.50 -13.08 4.53
N GLN A 105 -9.55 -13.01 5.47
CA GLN A 105 -9.51 -13.89 6.64
C GLN A 105 -10.66 -13.60 7.62
N TYR A 106 -10.96 -12.32 7.84
CA TYR A 106 -12.09 -11.90 8.67
C TYR A 106 -13.42 -12.36 8.07
N GLU A 107 -13.64 -12.17 6.77
CA GLU A 107 -14.84 -12.63 6.09
C GLU A 107 -15.03 -14.15 6.22
N GLN A 108 -13.94 -14.92 6.09
CA GLN A 108 -13.99 -16.36 6.28
C GLN A 108 -14.39 -16.73 7.71
N HIS A 109 -13.87 -16.03 8.72
CA HIS A 109 -14.29 -16.23 10.11
C HIS A 109 -15.75 -15.89 10.32
N ASN A 110 -16.22 -14.77 9.78
CA ASN A 110 -17.62 -14.36 9.87
C ASN A 110 -18.55 -15.42 9.24
N ARG A 111 -18.20 -15.95 8.07
CA ARG A 111 -18.94 -17.07 7.43
C ARG A 111 -19.00 -18.31 8.33
N ASN A 112 -17.88 -18.68 8.95
CA ASN A 112 -17.83 -19.83 9.85
C ASN A 112 -18.73 -19.61 11.09
N VAL A 113 -18.72 -18.40 11.66
CA VAL A 113 -19.58 -18.04 12.80
C VAL A 113 -21.05 -18.06 12.40
N GLN A 114 -21.41 -17.51 11.24
CA GLN A 114 -22.78 -17.56 10.73
C GLN A 114 -23.25 -18.99 10.51
N ALA A 115 -22.43 -19.84 9.87
CA ALA A 115 -22.76 -21.25 9.68
C ALA A 115 -22.96 -22.00 11.02
N PHE A 116 -22.17 -21.66 12.04
CA PHE A 116 -22.36 -22.18 13.39
C PHE A 116 -23.69 -21.72 14.00
N VAL A 117 -24.00 -20.42 13.93
CA VAL A 117 -25.26 -19.87 14.44
C VAL A 117 -26.46 -20.50 13.73
N ASP A 118 -26.42 -20.63 12.40
CA ASP A 118 -27.47 -21.29 11.61
C ASP A 118 -27.65 -22.75 12.02
N THR A 119 -26.55 -23.47 12.23
CA THR A 119 -26.58 -24.87 12.69
C THR A 119 -27.18 -24.97 14.08
N PHE A 120 -26.80 -24.08 14.99
CA PHE A 120 -27.36 -24.02 16.34
C PHE A 120 -28.86 -23.74 16.31
N VAL A 121 -29.28 -22.71 15.58
CA VAL A 121 -30.71 -22.34 15.43
C VAL A 121 -31.54 -23.50 14.87
N LYS A 122 -31.03 -24.21 13.86
CA LYS A 122 -31.73 -25.36 13.25
C LYS A 122 -31.87 -26.57 14.18
N ASN A 123 -30.97 -26.72 15.16
CA ASN A 123 -30.92 -27.87 16.06
C ASN A 123 -31.27 -27.50 17.52
N ALA A 124 -31.70 -26.26 17.77
CA ALA A 124 -31.95 -25.78 19.13
C ALA A 124 -33.22 -26.42 19.72
N PRO A 125 -33.20 -26.88 20.99
CA PRO A 125 -34.39 -27.35 21.70
C PRO A 125 -35.46 -26.26 21.82
N ALA A 126 -36.72 -26.64 22.00
CA ALA A 126 -37.78 -25.69 22.36
C ALA A 126 -37.41 -24.91 23.64
N GLY A 127 -37.59 -23.58 23.66
CA GLY A 127 -37.18 -22.71 24.77
C GLY A 127 -35.83 -22.00 24.60
N SER A 128 -35.16 -22.15 23.45
CA SER A 128 -33.86 -21.56 23.14
C SER A 128 -33.93 -20.16 22.49
N GLU A 129 -35.12 -19.59 22.32
CA GLU A 129 -35.38 -18.42 21.48
C GLU A 129 -34.66 -17.15 21.97
N ALA A 130 -34.50 -17.01 23.29
CA ALA A 130 -33.75 -15.90 23.87
C ALA A 130 -32.23 -16.00 23.58
N LEU A 131 -31.70 -17.23 23.58
CA LEU A 131 -30.29 -17.51 23.30
C LEU A 131 -29.96 -17.34 21.81
N THR A 132 -30.85 -17.79 20.91
CA THR A 132 -30.69 -17.60 19.46
C THR A 132 -30.76 -16.11 19.08
N ALA A 133 -31.69 -15.35 19.67
CA ALA A 133 -31.79 -13.91 19.46
C ALA A 133 -30.54 -13.16 19.96
N LEU A 134 -29.99 -13.56 21.12
CA LEU A 134 -28.73 -13.01 21.64
C LEU A 134 -27.55 -13.30 20.72
N LEU A 135 -27.42 -14.51 20.20
CA LEU A 135 -26.35 -14.89 19.27
C LEU A 135 -26.43 -14.10 17.96
N GLN A 136 -27.61 -14.00 17.36
CA GLN A 136 -27.82 -13.22 16.13
C GLN A 136 -27.53 -11.74 16.34
N SER A 137 -28.00 -11.17 17.45
CA SER A 137 -27.71 -9.78 17.83
C SER A 137 -26.21 -9.54 18.04
N GLY A 138 -25.52 -10.48 18.71
CA GLY A 138 -24.07 -10.42 18.91
C GLY A 138 -23.29 -10.43 17.59
N VAL A 139 -23.68 -11.29 16.64
CA VAL A 139 -23.08 -11.34 15.30
C VAL A 139 -23.34 -10.05 14.53
N ALA A 140 -24.57 -9.52 14.58
CA ALA A 140 -24.92 -8.25 13.93
C ALA A 140 -24.12 -7.07 14.50
N ALA A 141 -23.99 -6.98 15.84
CA ALA A 141 -23.21 -5.95 16.50
C ALA A 141 -21.72 -6.02 16.15
N ALA A 142 -21.15 -7.24 16.09
CA ALA A 142 -19.76 -7.45 15.71
C ALA A 142 -19.50 -7.02 14.25
N ASN A 143 -20.40 -7.39 13.32
CA ASN A 143 -20.31 -7.00 11.91
C ASN A 143 -20.40 -5.47 11.74
N ASN A 144 -21.35 -4.81 12.40
CA ASN A 144 -21.49 -3.35 12.35
C ASN A 144 -20.25 -2.63 12.90
N THR A 145 -19.66 -3.15 13.97
CA THR A 145 -18.43 -2.58 14.56
C THR A 145 -17.25 -2.73 13.61
N TYR A 146 -17.09 -3.89 12.98
CA TYR A 146 -16.04 -4.12 11.99
C TYR A 146 -16.20 -3.20 10.79
N GLN A 147 -17.41 -3.08 10.24
CA GLN A 147 -17.68 -2.22 9.10
C GLN A 147 -17.39 -0.74 9.42
N SER A 148 -17.81 -0.27 10.60
CA SER A 148 -17.50 1.08 11.07
C SER A 148 -15.99 1.32 11.20
N PHE A 149 -15.24 0.35 11.72
CA PHE A 149 -13.78 0.44 11.80
C PHE A 149 -13.14 0.46 10.42
N GLN A 150 -13.62 -0.38 9.51
CA GLN A 150 -13.12 -0.46 8.14
C GLN A 150 -13.37 0.84 7.36
N ASP A 151 -14.54 1.44 7.53
CA ASP A 151 -14.90 2.71 6.91
C ASP A 151 -14.06 3.86 7.46
N ALA A 152 -13.84 3.90 8.78
CA ALA A 152 -12.95 4.87 9.42
C ALA A 152 -11.49 4.72 8.94
N ALA A 153 -11.02 3.49 8.79
CA ALA A 153 -9.69 3.20 8.26
C ALA A 153 -9.55 3.67 6.80
N LYS A 154 -10.55 3.38 5.95
CA LYS A 154 -10.58 3.86 4.54
C LYS A 154 -10.59 5.39 4.47
N GLN A 155 -11.41 6.05 5.27
CA GLN A 155 -11.47 7.51 5.32
C GLN A 155 -10.12 8.11 5.72
N THR A 156 -9.45 7.52 6.71
CA THR A 156 -8.12 7.95 7.17
C THR A 156 -7.07 7.77 6.06
N ALA A 157 -7.12 6.64 5.34
CA ALA A 157 -6.21 6.37 4.22
C ALA A 157 -6.40 7.38 3.07
N GLU A 158 -7.65 7.69 2.70
CA GLU A 158 -7.93 8.69 1.65
C GLU A 158 -7.50 10.10 2.05
N VAL A 159 -7.63 10.48 3.33
CA VAL A 159 -7.10 11.75 3.84
C VAL A 159 -5.56 11.79 3.76
N ALA A 160 -4.88 10.71 4.15
CA ALA A 160 -3.43 10.62 4.05
C ALA A 160 -2.96 10.73 2.59
N LYS A 161 -3.65 10.05 1.66
CA LYS A 161 -3.39 10.12 0.22
C LYS A 161 -3.61 11.53 -0.35
N ALA A 162 -4.68 12.19 0.04
CA ALA A 162 -4.97 13.56 -0.37
C ALA A 162 -3.91 14.54 0.14
N ASN A 163 -3.45 14.38 1.38
CA ASN A 163 -2.37 15.21 1.95
C ASN A 163 -1.04 14.97 1.23
N PHE A 164 -0.68 13.72 0.95
CA PHE A 164 0.52 13.41 0.18
C PHE A 164 0.47 14.04 -1.22
N ALA A 165 -0.65 13.90 -1.94
CA ALA A 165 -0.83 14.52 -3.25
C ALA A 165 -0.70 16.04 -3.21
N LYS A 166 -1.26 16.71 -2.18
CA LYS A 166 -1.11 18.15 -1.97
C LYS A 166 0.34 18.55 -1.70
N THR A 167 1.05 17.83 -0.85
CA THR A 167 2.46 18.10 -0.54
C THR A 167 3.36 17.88 -1.75
N ALA A 168 3.13 16.82 -2.53
CA ALA A 168 3.86 16.56 -3.77
C ALA A 168 3.61 17.67 -4.82
N ALA A 169 2.36 18.13 -4.95
CA ALA A 169 2.02 19.25 -5.82
C ALA A 169 2.69 20.57 -5.37
N ALA A 170 2.69 20.85 -4.06
CA ALA A 170 3.36 22.03 -3.50
C ALA A 170 4.89 22.00 -3.68
N ALA A 171 5.51 20.83 -3.52
CA ALA A 171 6.94 20.63 -3.76
C ALA A 171 7.28 20.87 -5.25
N SER A 172 6.45 20.35 -6.16
CA SER A 172 6.60 20.57 -7.61
C SER A 172 6.43 22.04 -7.98
N ALA A 173 5.45 22.74 -7.41
CA ALA A 173 5.24 24.16 -7.64
C ALA A 173 6.39 25.03 -7.10
N THR A 174 6.98 24.64 -5.96
CA THR A 174 8.16 25.31 -5.38
C THR A 174 9.38 25.11 -6.28
N ALA A 175 9.56 23.92 -6.83
CA ALA A 175 10.61 23.62 -7.80
C ALA A 175 10.45 24.42 -9.10
N ALA A 176 9.22 24.56 -9.61
CA ALA A 176 8.93 25.33 -10.82
C ALA A 176 9.11 26.86 -10.63
N ASN A 177 8.91 27.37 -9.41
CA ASN A 177 9.06 28.79 -9.08
C ASN A 177 10.44 29.17 -8.54
N ALA A 178 11.34 28.20 -8.34
CA ALA A 178 12.71 28.45 -7.92
C ALA A 178 13.47 29.15 -9.07
N THR A 179 13.45 30.48 -9.09
CA THR A 179 14.27 31.28 -10.00
C THR A 179 15.74 30.96 -9.73
N PRO A 180 16.60 30.75 -10.75
CA PRO A 180 18.03 30.61 -10.50
C PRO A 180 18.48 31.90 -9.82
N ARG A 181 18.87 31.81 -8.55
CA ARG A 181 19.47 32.92 -7.82
C ARG A 181 20.78 33.22 -8.52
N ALA A 182 20.74 34.16 -9.46
CA ALA A 182 21.91 34.70 -10.12
C ALA A 182 22.92 35.05 -9.02
N ALA A 183 24.08 34.41 -9.10
CA ALA A 183 25.22 34.72 -8.26
C ALA A 183 25.56 36.20 -8.48
N LYS A 184 25.22 37.05 -7.51
CA LYS A 184 25.88 38.35 -7.36
C LYS A 184 27.23 38.09 -6.72
N ALA A 185 28.26 38.07 -7.53
CA ALA A 185 29.65 38.31 -7.15
C ALA A 185 30.27 39.20 -8.24
#